data_AF-A0A6A4QAT7-F1
#
_entry.id   AF-A0A6A4QAT7-F1
#
_cell.length_a   1.000
_cell.length_b   1.000
_cell.length_c   1.000
_cell.angle_alpha   90.00
_cell.angle_beta   90.00
_cell.angle_gamma   90.00
#
_symmetry.space_group_name_H-M   'P 1'
#
loop_
_entity.id
_entity.type
_entity.pdbx_description
1 polymer ?
#
loop_
_entity_poly.entity_id
_entity_poly.type
_entity_poly.pdbx_seq_one_letter_code
_entity_poly.pdbx_strand_id
1 'polypeptide(L)' 'MCQEKLVQEFLDTLLDNGICGQPMRDGHNMVYKSFSDLIEGKEGRFRETLLGK' A
#
# COMPACT_ATOMS: atom_id res chain seq x y z
N MET A 1 -18.36 -10.30 11.45
CA MET A 1 -17.99 -9.10 10.66
C MET A 1 -18.74 -9.17 9.35
N CYS A 2 -19.37 -8.09 8.89
CA CYS A 2 -20.03 -8.08 7.59
C CYS A 2 -18.96 -8.25 6.49
N GLN A 3 -19.25 -9.07 5.48
CA GLN A 3 -18.33 -9.35 4.38
C GLN A 3 -17.86 -8.06 3.68
N GLU A 4 -18.73 -7.06 3.58
CA GLU A 4 -18.44 -5.73 3.03
C GLU A 4 -17.31 -5.03 3.78
N LYS A 5 -17.25 -5.15 5.11
CA LYS A 5 -16.20 -4.51 5.91
C LYS A 5 -14.83 -5.13 5.64
N LEU A 6 -14.78 -6.46 5.48
CA LEU A 6 -13.53 -7.16 5.16
C LEU A 6 -13.02 -6.77 3.77
N VAL A 7 -13.92 -6.63 2.80
CA VAL A 7 -13.58 -6.20 1.44
C VAL A 7 -13.09 -4.75 1.45
N GLN A 8 -13.73 -3.87 2.23
CA GLN A 8 -13.29 -2.49 2.36
C GLN A 8 -11.88 -2.41 2.97
N GLU A 9 -11.64 -3.10 4.09
CA GLU A 9 -10.32 -3.11 4.75
C GLU A 9 -9.22 -3.68 3.84
N PHE A 10 -9.55 -4.69 3.03
CA PHE A 10 -8.64 -5.22 2.01
C PHE A 10 -8.33 -4.19 0.92
N LEU A 11 -9.34 -3.50 0.40
CA LEU A 11 -9.17 -2.47 -0.62
C LEU A 11 -8.37 -1.27 -0.11
N ASP A 12 -8.66 -0.81 1.11
CA ASP A 12 -7.95 0.29 1.75
C ASP A 12 -6.46 -0.07 1.90
N THR A 13 -6.16 -1.28 2.40
CA THR A 13 -4.78 -1.77 2.53
C THR A 13 -4.07 -1.92 1.17
N LEU A 14 -4.77 -2.42 0.15
CA LEU A 14 -4.20 -2.65 -1.17
C LEU A 14 -3.82 -1.33 -1.86
N LEU A 15 -4.70 -0.33 -1.76
CA LEU A 15 -4.50 0.97 -2.38
C LEU A 15 -3.51 1.81 -1.59
N ASP A 16 -3.70 1.93 -0.27
CA ASP A 16 -2.90 2.76 0.62
C ASP A 16 -2.78 2.11 2.01
N ASN A 17 -1.68 1.39 2.21
CA ASN A 17 -1.45 0.64 3.42
C ASN A 17 -1.07 1.55 4.59
N GLY A 18 -2.08 2.02 5.31
CA GLY A 18 -1.93 2.93 6.46
C GLY A 18 -3.03 3.98 6.53
N ILE A 19 -3.86 4.12 5.50
CA ILE A 19 -4.94 5.11 5.45
C ILE A 19 -5.97 4.92 6.59
N CYS A 20 -6.19 3.67 7.01
CA CYS A 20 -7.10 3.31 8.10
C CYS A 20 -6.40 3.13 9.46
N GLY A 21 -5.16 3.60 9.62
CA GLY A 21 -4.43 3.57 10.89
C GLY A 21 -3.18 2.69 10.85
N GLN A 22 -3.14 1.62 11.65
CA GLN A 22 -1.95 0.77 11.69
C GLN A 22 -1.79 0.03 10.35
N PRO A 23 -0.64 0.16 9.68
CA PRO A 23 -0.42 -0.50 8.41
C PRO A 23 -0.34 -2.01 8.61
N MET A 24 -0.90 -2.75 7.67
CA MET A 24 -0.87 -4.20 7.65
C MET A 24 0.55 -4.70 7.41
N ARG A 25 0.95 -5.70 8.19
CA ARG A 25 2.30 -6.28 8.19
C ARG A 25 2.25 -7.76 7.85
N ASP A 26 3.36 -8.26 7.32
CA ASP A 26 3.57 -9.69 7.09
C ASP A 26 3.97 -10.44 8.37
N GLY A 27 4.21 -11.75 8.24
CA GLY A 27 4.66 -12.60 9.34
C GLY A 27 6.07 -12.25 9.88
N HIS A 28 6.84 -11.44 9.16
CA HIS A 28 8.15 -10.94 9.54
C HIS A 28 8.10 -9.49 10.06
N ASN A 29 6.90 -8.96 10.33
CA ASN A 29 6.66 -7.60 10.81
C ASN A 29 7.13 -6.51 9.82
N MET A 30 7.24 -6.85 8.53
CA MET A 30 7.46 -5.90 7.45
C MET A 30 6.13 -5.34 6.97
N VAL A 31 6.07 -4.04 6.72
CA VAL A 31 4.86 -3.37 6.19
C VAL A 31 4.67 -3.77 4.72
N TYR A 32 3.46 -4.17 4.35
CA TYR A 32 3.14 -4.44 2.95
C TYR A 32 3.23 -3.17 2.11
N LYS A 33 3.83 -3.26 0.93
CA LYS A 33 3.88 -2.15 -0.02
C LYS A 33 2.56 -2.05 -0.78
N SER A 34 1.89 -0.91 -0.67
CA SER A 34 0.63 -0.62 -1.35
C SER A 34 0.85 -0.12 -2.79
N PHE A 35 -0.24 0.04 -3.55
CA PHE A 35 -0.14 0.65 -4.89
C PHE A 35 0.38 2.09 -4.84
N SER A 36 -0.03 2.87 -3.83
CA SER A 36 0.47 4.23 -3.61
C SER A 36 1.99 4.23 -3.49
N ASP A 37 2.55 3.37 -2.63
CA ASP A 37 4.00 3.23 -2.40
C ASP A 37 4.80 2.85 -3.67
N LEU A 38 4.16 2.19 -4.63
CA LEU A 38 4.79 1.81 -5.89
C LEU A 38 4.90 2.99 -6.87
N ILE A 39 3.97 3.95 -6.79
CA ILE A 39 3.90 5.07 -7.72
C ILE A 39 4.59 6.29 -7.13
N GLU A 40 4.44 6.52 -5.82
CA GLU A 40 4.93 7.70 -5.13
C GLU A 40 6.36 7.55 -4.61
N GLY A 41 6.90 8.66 -4.10
CA GLY A 41 8.21 8.68 -3.47
C GLY A 41 9.37 8.70 -4.45
N LYS A 42 10.59 8.71 -3.90
CA LYS A 42 11.84 8.71 -4.69
C LYS A 42 12.10 7.37 -5.39
N GLU A 43 11.77 6.28 -4.70
CA GLU A 43 11.86 4.89 -5.20
C GLU A 43 10.57 4.47 -5.93
N GLY A 44 9.67 5.41 -6.21
CA GLY A 44 8.45 5.17 -6.96
C GLY A 44 8.75 4.94 -8.43
N ARG A 45 7.97 4.06 -9.06
CA ARG A 45 8.09 3.74 -10.50
C ARG A 45 8.03 4.98 -11.37
N PHE A 46 7.23 5.97 -11.00
CA PHE A 46 7.14 7.20 -11.78
C PHE A 46 8.49 7.93 -11.83
N ARG A 47 9.13 8.13 -10.67
CA ARG A 47 10.42 8.83 -10.62
C ARG A 47 11.56 7.97 -11.17
N GLU A 48 11.65 6.71 -10.78
CA GLU A 48 12.74 5.83 -11.22
C GLU A 48 12.68 5.51 -12.72
N THR A 49 11.48 5.23 -13.25
CA THR A 49 11.34 4.69 -14.61
C THR A 49 11.06 5.75 -15.64
N LEU A 50 10.32 6.80 -15.27
CA LEU A 50 9.86 7.83 -16.22
C LEU A 50 10.62 9.15 -16.11
N LEU A 51 11.23 9.49 -14.97
CA LEU A 51 11.97 10.74 -14.79
C LEU A 51 13.49 10.58 -14.59
N GLY A 52 13.93 9.44 -14.04
CA GLY A 52 15.32 9.18 -13.64
C GLY A 52 16.13 8.33 -14.62
N LYS A 53 15.63 8.13 -15.83
CA LYS A 53 16.42 7.59 -16.95
C LYS A 53 17.11 8.70 -17.72
#